data_AF-A0A0M0JPA9-F1
#
_entry.id   AF-A0A0M0JPA9-F1
#
_cell.length_a   1.000
_cell.length_b   1.000
_cell.length_c   1.000
_cell.angle_alpha   90.00
_cell.angle_beta   90.00
_cell.angle_gamma   90.00
#
_symmetry.space_group_name_H-M   'P 1'
#
loop_
_entity.id
_entity.type
_entity.pdbx_description
1 polymer ?
#
loop_
_entity_poly.entity_id
_entity_poly.type
_entity_poly.pdbx_seq_one_letter_code
_entity_poly.pdbx_strand_id
1 'polypeptide(L)'
;MEARNASEPPTWDRLADLLSSGANMDAVGAAKAHTVSARTEAATKLIGNHKRVLMDLTNPSMSLTYDGLRKLTQTTLQRLPPVMVHQVDCCLREVCRRLLGCKQGVSDLNEVLVASTPVEAMVWMGVWRYLHDRIQSSPEQKPGRTPDMSEEAAAAMKAVLAELGAPGSNTEVGPDLRWKWK
;
A
#
# COMPACT_ATOMS: atom_id res chain seq x y z
N MET A 1 26.43 -13.72 -20.91
CA MET A 1 25.24 -13.68 -20.03
C MET A 1 25.17 -12.26 -19.49
N GLU A 2 24.42 -11.40 -20.18
CA GLU A 2 24.22 -10.02 -19.73
C GLU A 2 23.29 -10.03 -18.52
N ALA A 3 23.75 -9.43 -17.43
CA ALA A 3 22.91 -9.17 -16.27
C ALA A 3 21.71 -8.35 -16.73
N ARG A 4 20.50 -8.87 -16.52
CA ARG A 4 19.28 -8.06 -16.64
C ARG A 4 19.47 -6.89 -15.67
N ASN A 5 19.63 -5.68 -16.20
CA ASN A 5 19.50 -4.46 -15.41
C ASN A 5 18.11 -4.50 -14.78
N ALA A 6 18.02 -4.91 -13.52
CA ALA A 6 16.85 -4.63 -12.71
C ALA A 6 16.79 -3.10 -12.63
N SER A 7 15.70 -2.51 -13.09
CA SER A 7 15.41 -1.12 -12.76
C SER A 7 15.41 -0.97 -11.23
N GLU A 8 15.57 0.24 -10.73
CA GLU A 8 15.31 0.48 -9.31
C GLU A 8 13.80 0.55 -9.09
N PRO A 9 13.29 -0.01 -7.96
CA PRO A 9 11.87 0.02 -7.65
C PRO A 9 11.35 1.46 -7.63
N PRO A 10 10.05 1.69 -7.92
CA PRO A 10 9.52 3.03 -8.02
C PRO A 10 9.72 3.79 -6.71
N THR A 11 10.27 5.01 -6.81
CA THR A 11 10.40 5.94 -5.69
C THR A 11 9.11 6.74 -5.48
N TRP A 12 8.96 7.35 -4.31
CA TRP A 12 7.82 8.23 -4.03
C TRP A 12 7.71 9.40 -5.01
N ASP A 13 8.83 9.99 -5.41
CA ASP A 13 8.87 11.09 -6.39
C ASP A 13 8.37 10.63 -7.76
N ARG A 14 8.81 9.45 -8.23
CA ARG A 14 8.33 8.87 -9.50
C ARG A 14 6.82 8.60 -9.48
N LEU A 15 6.29 8.12 -8.36
CA LEU A 15 4.84 7.92 -8.19
C LEU A 15 4.08 9.26 -8.21
N ALA A 16 4.66 10.32 -7.63
CA ALA A 16 4.09 11.67 -7.67
C ALA A 16 4.14 12.31 -9.07
N ASP A 17 5.22 12.11 -9.81
CA ASP A 17 5.34 12.55 -11.21
C ASP A 17 4.30 11.87 -12.09
N LEU A 18 4.10 10.56 -11.91
CA LEU A 18 3.09 9.79 -12.63
C LEU A 18 1.69 10.34 -12.35
N LEU A 19 1.36 10.56 -11.08
CA LEU A 19 0.10 11.16 -10.67
C LEU A 19 -0.12 12.53 -11.34
N SER A 20 0.94 13.34 -11.41
CA SER A 20 0.91 14.68 -12.01
C SER A 20 0.77 14.65 -13.53
N SER A 21 1.27 13.61 -14.19
CA SER A 21 1.20 13.46 -15.64
C SER A 21 -0.24 13.23 -16.16
N GLY A 22 -1.16 12.82 -15.28
CA GLY A 22 -2.54 12.49 -15.65
C GLY A 22 -2.67 11.33 -16.64
N ALA A 23 -1.58 10.59 -16.88
CA ALA A 23 -1.57 9.47 -17.80
C ALA A 23 -2.53 8.37 -17.31
N ASN A 24 -3.53 8.06 -18.14
CA ASN A 24 -4.45 6.96 -17.85
C ASN A 24 -3.71 5.63 -18.08
N MET A 25 -3.24 5.01 -16.99
CA MET A 25 -2.56 3.72 -17.04
C MET A 25 -3.54 2.56 -16.79
N ASP A 26 -3.21 1.41 -17.37
CA ASP A 26 -4.00 0.21 -17.20
C ASP A 26 -3.96 -0.22 -15.73
N ALA A 27 -5.15 -0.36 -15.13
CA ALA A 27 -5.28 -0.81 -13.76
C ALA A 27 -4.66 -2.20 -13.56
N VAL A 28 -4.05 -2.43 -12.41
CA VAL A 28 -3.40 -3.72 -12.06
C VAL A 28 -4.19 -4.39 -10.94
N GLY A 29 -4.33 -5.72 -11.01
CA GLY A 29 -4.93 -6.53 -9.95
C GLY A 29 -6.34 -6.06 -9.55
N ALA A 30 -6.59 -6.03 -8.24
CA ALA A 30 -7.86 -5.61 -7.66
C ALA A 30 -8.28 -4.18 -8.03
N ALA A 31 -7.33 -3.31 -8.39
CA ALA A 31 -7.63 -1.95 -8.81
C ALA A 31 -8.50 -1.91 -10.09
N LYS A 32 -8.48 -2.96 -10.93
CA LYS A 32 -9.29 -3.05 -12.16
C LYS A 32 -10.81 -2.94 -11.92
N ALA A 33 -11.27 -3.27 -10.71
CA ALA A 33 -12.68 -3.17 -10.35
C ALA A 33 -13.14 -1.73 -10.02
N HIS A 34 -12.23 -0.75 -10.03
CA HIS A 34 -12.49 0.61 -9.57
C HIS A 34 -12.23 1.66 -10.67
N THR A 35 -12.98 2.75 -10.61
CA THR A 35 -12.86 3.86 -11.56
C THR A 35 -11.50 4.54 -11.46
N VAL A 36 -11.05 5.17 -12.56
CA VAL A 36 -9.80 5.94 -12.57
C VAL A 36 -9.83 7.05 -11.52
N SER A 37 -10.93 7.78 -11.38
CA SER A 37 -11.06 8.85 -10.38
C SER A 37 -10.88 8.34 -8.95
N ALA A 38 -11.51 7.22 -8.59
CA ALA A 38 -11.39 6.62 -7.26
C ALA A 38 -9.95 6.17 -6.97
N ARG A 39 -9.31 5.51 -7.94
CA ARG A 39 -7.91 5.07 -7.82
C ARG A 39 -6.94 6.23 -7.69
N THR A 40 -7.11 7.26 -8.52
CA THR A 40 -6.28 8.46 -8.52
C THR A 40 -6.42 9.23 -7.22
N GLU A 41 -7.63 9.39 -6.67
CA GLU A 41 -7.83 10.02 -5.36
C GLU A 41 -7.12 9.21 -4.25
N ALA A 42 -7.35 7.90 -4.21
CA ALA A 42 -6.71 7.00 -3.25
C ALA A 42 -5.17 7.13 -3.30
N ALA A 43 -4.59 7.05 -4.50
CA ALA A 43 -3.15 7.20 -4.71
C ALA A 43 -2.65 8.59 -4.28
N THR A 44 -3.38 9.66 -4.66
CA THR A 44 -3.06 11.04 -4.26
C THR A 44 -2.96 11.17 -2.74
N LYS A 45 -3.93 10.61 -2.02
CA LYS A 45 -3.99 10.69 -0.56
C LYS A 45 -2.84 9.94 0.10
N LEU A 46 -2.50 8.75 -0.40
CA LEU A 46 -1.39 7.97 0.14
C LEU A 46 -0.05 8.62 -0.19
N ILE A 47 0.20 9.01 -1.44
CA ILE A 47 1.45 9.68 -1.87
C ILE A 47 1.65 10.99 -1.09
N GLY A 48 0.62 11.81 -0.96
CA GLY A 48 0.73 13.08 -0.23
C GLY A 48 0.96 12.93 1.29
N ASN A 49 0.66 11.76 1.86
CA ASN A 49 0.71 11.53 3.31
C ASN A 49 1.63 10.36 3.73
N HIS A 50 2.37 9.77 2.80
CA HIS A 50 3.10 8.51 2.99
C HIS A 50 4.02 8.52 4.22
N LYS A 51 4.76 9.62 4.46
CA LYS A 51 5.65 9.74 5.62
C LYS A 51 4.90 9.61 6.94
N ARG A 52 3.73 10.26 7.05
CA ARG A 52 2.90 10.19 8.28
C ARG A 52 2.28 8.81 8.45
N VAL A 53 1.84 8.20 7.35
CA VAL A 53 1.28 6.84 7.34
C VAL A 53 2.34 5.83 7.78
N LEU A 54 3.55 5.92 7.23
CA LEU A 54 4.69 5.08 7.58
C LEU A 54 5.04 5.22 9.07
N MET A 55 5.22 6.45 9.54
CA MET A 55 5.56 6.71 10.94
C MET A 55 4.47 6.28 11.91
N ASP A 56 3.19 6.40 11.54
CA ASP A 56 2.08 5.90 12.34
C ASP A 56 2.11 4.36 12.36
N LEU A 57 2.15 3.69 11.20
CA LEU A 57 2.24 2.23 11.07
C LEU A 57 3.35 1.62 11.92
N THR A 58 4.51 2.27 11.98
CA THR A 58 5.71 1.77 12.67
C THR A 58 6.02 2.51 13.98
N ASN A 59 5.04 3.20 14.56
CA ASN A 59 5.24 3.95 15.80
C ASN A 59 5.50 2.98 16.98
N PRO A 60 6.67 3.06 17.65
CA PRO A 60 6.99 2.18 18.78
C PRO A 60 6.17 2.49 20.05
N SER A 61 5.61 3.70 20.14
CA SER A 61 4.85 4.10 21.31
C SER A 61 3.46 3.47 21.31
N MET A 62 3.12 2.83 22.43
CA MET A 62 1.78 2.28 22.66
C MET A 62 0.78 3.32 23.17
N SER A 63 1.25 4.51 23.56
CA SER A 63 0.43 5.52 24.24
C SER A 63 0.44 6.89 23.57
N LEU A 64 1.45 7.20 22.75
CA LEU A 64 1.62 8.49 22.10
C LEU A 64 1.60 8.38 20.57
N THR A 65 1.18 9.45 19.90
CA THR A 65 1.32 9.63 18.45
C THR A 65 2.81 9.63 18.04
N TYR A 66 3.08 9.40 16.76
CA TYR A 66 4.46 9.28 16.24
C TYR A 66 5.31 10.55 16.46
N ASP A 67 4.67 11.71 16.65
CA ASP A 67 5.30 13.00 16.98
C ASP A 67 5.53 13.20 18.48
N GLY A 68 5.06 12.28 19.33
CA GLY A 68 5.14 12.36 20.80
C GLY A 68 4.20 13.39 21.44
N LEU A 69 3.38 14.09 20.66
CA LEU A 69 2.65 15.27 21.14
C LEU A 69 1.28 14.96 21.75
N ARG A 70 0.67 13.82 21.39
CA ARG A 70 -0.71 13.49 21.76
C ARG A 70 -0.84 12.04 22.18
N LYS A 71 -1.87 11.72 22.96
CA LYS A 71 -2.24 10.33 23.25
C LYS A 71 -2.83 9.65 22.02
N LEU A 72 -2.55 8.36 21.86
CA LEU A 72 -3.23 7.55 20.85
C LEU A 72 -4.72 7.45 21.17
N THR A 73 -5.55 7.70 20.16
CA THR A 73 -7.00 7.54 20.24
C THR A 73 -7.47 6.17 19.70
N GLN A 74 -6.57 5.44 19.03
CA GLN A 74 -6.85 4.16 18.37
C GLN A 74 -5.94 3.07 18.95
N THR A 75 -6.07 2.84 20.25
CA THR A 75 -5.19 1.93 21.02
C THR A 75 -5.37 0.46 20.67
N THR A 76 -6.44 0.11 19.95
CA THR A 76 -6.71 -1.25 19.48
C THR A 76 -6.00 -1.60 18.18
N LEU A 77 -5.44 -0.61 17.46
CA LEU A 77 -4.73 -0.86 16.20
C LEU A 77 -3.35 -1.45 16.48
N GLN A 78 -3.07 -2.60 15.87
CA GLN A 78 -1.78 -3.26 16.00
C GLN A 78 -0.75 -2.63 15.06
N ARG A 79 0.23 -1.94 15.64
CA ARG A 79 1.35 -1.33 14.93
C ARG A 79 2.42 -2.37 14.57
N LEU A 80 3.16 -2.11 13.51
CA LEU A 80 4.27 -2.95 13.08
C LEU A 80 5.58 -2.54 13.80
N PRO A 81 6.51 -3.49 14.02
CA PRO A 81 7.80 -3.18 14.62
C PRO A 81 8.58 -2.12 13.81
N PRO A 82 9.24 -1.14 14.45
CA PRO A 82 10.03 -0.11 13.76
C PRO A 82 11.10 -0.65 12.83
N VAL A 83 11.66 -1.82 13.16
CA VAL A 83 12.68 -2.51 12.33
C VAL A 83 12.15 -2.91 10.94
N MET A 84 10.83 -2.98 10.75
CA MET A 84 10.20 -3.35 9.47
C MET A 84 9.86 -2.14 8.60
N VAL A 85 10.33 -0.93 8.95
CA VAL A 85 9.97 0.32 8.26
C VAL A 85 10.24 0.28 6.75
N HIS A 86 11.34 -0.35 6.32
CA HIS A 86 11.66 -0.47 4.91
C HIS A 86 10.64 -1.34 4.16
N GLN A 87 10.26 -2.49 4.73
CA GLN A 87 9.29 -3.40 4.14
C GLN A 87 7.88 -2.79 4.11
N VAL A 88 7.51 -2.01 5.13
CA VAL A 88 6.26 -1.23 5.14
C VAL A 88 6.27 -0.20 4.02
N ASP A 89 7.34 0.57 3.88
CA ASP A 89 7.50 1.59 2.85
C ASP A 89 7.42 0.97 1.43
N CYS A 90 8.05 -0.20 1.21
CA CYS A 90 7.89 -0.98 -0.02
C CYS A 90 6.43 -1.39 -0.28
N CYS A 91 5.72 -1.90 0.73
CA CYS A 91 4.30 -2.25 0.60
C CYS A 91 3.44 -1.05 0.21
N LEU A 92 3.66 0.12 0.81
CA LEU A 92 2.90 1.33 0.51
C LEU A 92 3.14 1.84 -0.91
N ARG A 93 4.38 1.75 -1.41
CA ARG A 93 4.69 2.09 -2.81
C ARG A 93 4.02 1.13 -3.79
N GLU A 94 3.99 -0.17 -3.48
CA GLU A 94 3.29 -1.16 -4.31
C GLU A 94 1.78 -0.90 -4.36
N VAL A 95 1.16 -0.49 -3.26
CA VAL A 95 -0.25 -0.06 -3.23
C VAL A 95 -0.46 1.09 -4.22
N CYS A 96 0.37 2.14 -4.16
CA CYS A 96 0.29 3.28 -5.08
C CYS A 96 0.52 2.88 -6.53
N ARG A 97 1.50 2.00 -6.80
CA ARG A 97 1.80 1.49 -8.14
C ARG A 97 0.60 0.75 -8.74
N ARG A 98 -0.08 -0.11 -7.98
CA ARG A 98 -1.28 -0.82 -8.45
C ARG A 98 -2.49 0.09 -8.65
N LEU A 99 -2.68 1.06 -7.75
CA LEU A 99 -3.74 2.07 -7.89
C LEU A 99 -3.55 2.90 -9.16
N LEU A 100 -2.36 3.46 -9.37
CA LEU A 100 -2.05 4.27 -10.54
C LEU A 100 -2.05 3.43 -11.82
N GLY A 101 -1.65 2.15 -11.74
CA GLY A 101 -1.59 1.22 -12.85
C GLY A 101 -0.21 1.18 -13.51
N CYS A 102 -0.09 0.40 -14.58
CA CYS A 102 1.15 0.26 -15.34
C CYS A 102 0.93 0.54 -16.82
N LYS A 103 1.99 0.98 -17.52
CA LYS A 103 2.00 1.09 -18.98
C LYS A 103 2.93 0.05 -19.57
N GLN A 104 2.42 -0.72 -20.53
CA GLN A 104 3.22 -1.68 -21.27
C GLN A 104 4.39 -0.94 -21.96
N GLY A 105 5.62 -1.42 -21.74
CA GLY A 105 6.84 -0.79 -22.27
C GLY A 105 7.51 0.26 -21.38
N VAL A 106 6.94 0.62 -20.22
CA VAL A 106 7.61 1.48 -19.21
C VAL A 106 8.19 0.60 -18.10
N SER A 107 9.46 0.21 -18.23
CA SER A 107 10.14 -0.75 -17.33
C SER A 107 10.06 -0.40 -15.85
N ASP A 108 10.23 0.87 -15.52
CA ASP A 108 10.52 1.33 -14.17
C ASP A 108 9.31 1.29 -13.21
N LEU A 109 8.09 1.21 -13.75
CA LEU A 109 6.84 1.03 -12.97
C LEU A 109 6.26 -0.38 -13.11
N ASN A 110 6.80 -1.18 -14.04
CA ASN A 110 6.47 -2.58 -14.18
C ASN A 110 7.22 -3.44 -13.16
N GLU A 111 8.21 -2.87 -12.46
CA GLU A 111 8.85 -3.56 -11.37
C GLU A 111 7.87 -3.75 -10.21
N VAL A 112 7.43 -5.00 -10.08
CA VAL A 112 6.54 -5.44 -9.02
C VAL A 112 7.39 -5.57 -7.77
N LEU A 113 7.08 -4.80 -6.74
CA LEU A 113 7.55 -5.13 -5.41
C LEU A 113 6.79 -6.39 -4.98
N VAL A 114 7.51 -7.40 -4.52
CA VAL A 114 6.93 -8.68 -4.11
C VAL A 114 7.48 -9.01 -2.73
N ALA A 115 6.59 -9.33 -1.80
CA ALA A 115 6.98 -10.02 -0.57
C ALA A 115 7.55 -11.40 -0.96
N SER A 116 8.87 -11.48 -0.98
CA SER A 116 9.63 -12.63 -1.47
C SER A 116 10.02 -13.57 -0.33
N THR A 117 9.89 -13.10 0.91
CA THR A 117 10.10 -13.89 2.12
C THR A 117 8.83 -14.02 2.95
N PRO A 118 8.70 -15.07 3.78
CA PRO A 118 7.57 -15.20 4.71
C PRO A 118 7.46 -13.99 5.67
N VAL A 119 8.59 -13.39 6.05
CA VAL A 119 8.63 -12.20 6.91
C VAL A 119 7.99 -11.01 6.20
N GLU A 120 8.36 -10.75 4.95
CA GLU A 120 7.75 -9.67 4.17
C GLU A 120 6.25 -9.90 3.96
N ALA A 121 5.82 -11.14 3.73
CA ALA A 121 4.41 -11.46 3.57
C ALA A 121 3.62 -11.17 4.86
N MET A 122 4.18 -11.47 6.03
CA MET A 122 3.59 -11.10 7.31
C MET A 122 3.54 -9.57 7.51
N VAL A 123 4.58 -8.84 7.09
CA VAL A 123 4.58 -7.37 7.14
C VAL A 123 3.46 -6.82 6.27
N TRP A 124 3.29 -7.30 5.04
CA TRP A 124 2.27 -6.82 4.11
C TRP A 124 0.86 -7.11 4.61
N MET A 125 0.64 -8.29 5.19
CA MET A 125 -0.60 -8.61 5.89
C MET A 125 -0.86 -7.67 7.07
N GLY A 126 0.17 -7.34 7.85
CA GLY A 126 0.08 -6.38 8.95
C GLY A 126 -0.27 -4.97 8.47
N VAL A 127 0.32 -4.51 7.36
CA VAL A 127 0.00 -3.22 6.73
C VAL A 127 -1.47 -3.20 6.29
N TRP A 128 -1.93 -4.27 5.64
CA TRP A 128 -3.33 -4.41 5.25
C TRP A 128 -4.28 -4.32 6.46
N ARG A 129 -4.07 -5.14 7.50
CA ARG A 129 -4.92 -5.14 8.71
C ARG A 129 -4.98 -3.76 9.34
N TYR A 130 -3.82 -3.13 9.55
CA TYR A 130 -3.75 -1.80 10.14
C TYR A 130 -4.51 -0.76 9.32
N LEU A 131 -4.24 -0.68 8.00
CA LEU A 131 -4.84 0.34 7.15
C LEU A 131 -6.32 0.09 6.88
N HIS A 132 -6.75 -1.17 6.78
CA HIS A 132 -8.15 -1.53 6.60
C HIS A 132 -9.03 -0.98 7.73
N ASP A 133 -8.55 -1.09 8.98
CA ASP A 133 -9.23 -0.59 10.18
C ASP A 133 -9.03 0.93 10.38
N ARG A 134 -7.91 1.48 9.89
CA ARG A 134 -7.54 2.88 10.07
C ARG A 134 -8.21 3.83 9.08
N ILE A 135 -8.43 3.39 7.84
CA ILE A 135 -9.00 4.22 6.77
C ILE A 135 -10.47 4.51 7.07
N GLN A 136 -10.80 5.80 7.05
CA GLN A 136 -12.15 6.29 7.27
C GLN A 136 -12.74 6.82 5.98
N SER A 137 -13.80 6.19 5.53
CA SER A 137 -14.48 6.45 4.26
C SER A 137 -15.79 7.22 4.42
N SER A 138 -16.38 7.19 5.61
CA SER A 138 -17.66 7.85 5.87
C SER A 138 -17.63 8.69 7.16
N PRO A 139 -18.41 9.78 7.25
CA PRO A 139 -18.49 10.62 8.44
C PRO A 139 -18.97 9.87 9.69
N GLU A 140 -19.81 8.85 9.51
CA GLU A 140 -20.42 8.06 10.59
C GLU A 140 -19.39 7.20 11.31
N GLN A 141 -18.30 6.80 10.62
CA GLN A 141 -17.24 6.01 11.23
C GLN A 141 -16.49 6.77 12.32
N LYS A 142 -16.38 8.10 12.20
CA LYS A 142 -15.93 9.01 13.27
C LYS A 142 -16.63 10.37 13.14
N PRO A 143 -17.78 10.55 13.83
CA PRO A 143 -18.50 11.81 13.81
C PRO A 143 -17.62 12.99 14.18
N GLY A 144 -17.73 14.09 13.42
CA GLY A 144 -16.95 15.31 13.64
C GLY A 144 -15.56 15.33 12.99
N ARG A 145 -15.17 14.29 12.25
CA ARG A 145 -13.94 14.28 11.44
C ARG A 145 -14.28 14.10 9.96
N THR A 146 -13.63 14.89 9.11
CA THR A 146 -13.69 14.70 7.65
C THR A 146 -13.12 13.32 7.28
N PRO A 147 -13.83 12.52 6.47
CA PRO A 147 -13.30 11.27 5.93
C PRO A 147 -11.93 11.46 5.26
N ASP A 148 -11.13 10.39 5.25
CA ASP A 148 -9.79 10.44 4.67
C ASP A 148 -9.83 10.66 3.15
N MET A 149 -10.84 10.06 2.51
CA MET A 149 -11.12 10.08 1.07
C MET A 149 -12.60 9.70 0.83
N SER A 150 -13.06 9.76 -0.43
CA SER A 150 -14.39 9.25 -0.83
C SER A 150 -14.58 7.76 -0.53
N GLU A 151 -15.82 7.29 -0.51
CA GLU A 151 -16.14 5.88 -0.29
C GLU A 151 -15.56 5.00 -1.40
N GLU A 152 -15.64 5.44 -2.64
CA GLU A 152 -15.11 4.74 -3.81
C GLU A 152 -13.58 4.66 -3.78
N ALA A 153 -12.91 5.75 -3.39
CA ALA A 153 -11.45 5.76 -3.23
C ALA A 153 -11.01 4.85 -2.07
N ALA A 154 -11.73 4.88 -0.95
CA ALA A 154 -11.44 3.99 0.17
C ALA A 154 -11.66 2.52 -0.19
N ALA A 155 -12.70 2.21 -0.96
CA ALA A 155 -12.93 0.86 -1.47
C ALA A 155 -11.77 0.39 -2.37
N ALA A 156 -11.32 1.24 -3.29
CA ALA A 156 -10.17 0.94 -4.15
C ALA A 156 -8.89 0.68 -3.34
N MET A 157 -8.58 1.55 -2.37
CA MET A 157 -7.43 1.41 -1.48
C MET A 157 -7.49 0.09 -0.69
N LYS A 158 -8.66 -0.21 -0.09
CA LYS A 158 -8.85 -1.42 0.72
C LYS A 158 -8.77 -2.69 -0.12
N ALA A 159 -9.27 -2.67 -1.36
CA ALA A 159 -9.18 -3.80 -2.28
C ALA A 159 -7.73 -4.15 -2.63
N VAL A 160 -6.91 -3.13 -2.97
CA VAL A 160 -5.48 -3.32 -3.27
C VAL A 160 -4.70 -3.79 -2.04
N LEU A 161 -4.97 -3.21 -0.86
CA LEU A 161 -4.36 -3.67 0.39
C LEU A 161 -4.71 -5.13 0.70
N ALA A 162 -5.97 -5.52 0.53
CA ALA A 162 -6.41 -6.90 0.75
C ALA A 162 -5.75 -7.87 -0.24
N GLU A 163 -5.63 -7.49 -1.51
CA GLU A 163 -4.90 -8.26 -2.51
C GLU A 163 -3.44 -8.47 -2.07
N LEU A 164 -2.71 -7.43 -1.68
CA LEU A 164 -1.31 -7.53 -1.25
C LEU A 164 -1.12 -8.29 0.06
N GLY A 165 -2.09 -8.20 0.98
CA GLY A 165 -2.05 -8.88 2.28
C GLY A 165 -2.54 -10.33 2.26
N ALA A 166 -3.13 -10.78 1.15
CA ALA A 166 -3.65 -12.14 1.01
C ALA A 166 -2.51 -13.17 0.89
N PRO A 167 -2.60 -14.33 1.56
CA PRO A 167 -1.64 -15.42 1.36
C PRO A 167 -1.65 -15.89 -0.11
N GLY A 168 -0.52 -15.78 -0.81
CA GLY A 168 -0.33 -16.34 -2.15
C GLY A 168 -0.71 -15.43 -3.33
N SER A 169 -1.07 -14.17 -3.12
CA SER A 169 -1.42 -13.20 -4.18
C SER A 169 -0.22 -12.58 -4.92
N ASN A 170 1.00 -12.87 -4.46
CA ASN A 170 2.24 -12.31 -4.98
C ASN A 170 2.90 -13.16 -6.09
N THR A 171 2.20 -14.16 -6.59
CA THR A 171 2.67 -15.05 -7.66
C THR A 171 2.26 -14.54 -9.04
N GLU A 172 2.92 -13.50 -9.54
CA GLU A 172 3.02 -13.27 -10.99
C GLU A 172 4.47 -13.36 -11.47
N VAL A 173 5.26 -14.33 -10.96
CA VAL A 173 6.43 -14.90 -11.67
C VAL A 173 6.85 -16.27 -11.06
N GLY A 174 6.10 -17.34 -11.41
CA GLY A 174 6.45 -18.79 -11.45
C GLY A 174 7.18 -19.54 -10.30
N PRO A 175 7.32 -20.88 -10.40
CA PRO A 175 6.30 -21.91 -10.65
C PRO A 175 5.71 -22.47 -9.34
N ASP A 176 4.56 -23.13 -9.51
CA ASP A 176 3.81 -23.95 -8.54
C ASP A 176 4.68 -24.67 -7.50
N LEU A 177 4.54 -24.27 -6.23
CA LEU A 177 4.97 -25.05 -5.08
C LEU A 177 3.79 -25.25 -4.14
N ARG A 178 2.86 -26.12 -4.58
CA ARG A 178 1.95 -26.89 -3.71
C ARG A 178 2.73 -27.56 -2.58
N TRP A 179 2.75 -26.94 -1.41
CA TRP A 179 3.24 -27.58 -0.19
C TRP A 179 2.13 -28.39 0.48
N LYS A 180 2.23 -29.72 0.31
CA LYS A 180 1.53 -30.73 1.10
C LYS A 180 2.24 -30.86 2.46
N TRP A 181 1.49 -30.75 3.55
CA TRP A 181 1.97 -31.12 4.87
C TRP A 181 2.05 -32.65 5.01
N LYS A 182 3.12 -33.14 5.63
CA LYS A 182 3.15 -34.41 6.38
C LYS A 182 3.27 -34.07 7.85
#